data_AF-A0A7C0Y7M6-F1
#
_entry.id   AF-A0A7C0Y7M6-F1
#
_cell.length_a   1.000
_cell.length_b   1.000
_cell.length_c   1.000
_cell.angle_alpha   90.00
_cell.angle_beta   90.00
_cell.angle_gamma   90.00
#
_symmetry.space_group_name_H-M   'P 1'
#
loop_
_entity.id
_entity.type
_entity.pdbx_description
1 polymer ?
#
loop_
_entity_poly.entity_id
_entity_poly.type
_entity_poly.pdbx_seq_one_letter_code
_entity_poly.pdbx_strand_id
1 'polypeptide(L)'
;MKGFVRMIESIFAGLLLMSFIIFMVPSELVVKPDLSYKGYEMLEKLERKGVLRAYLFNTTKLMEEIDIPGYSYSVSVCDTRGNCIGNLPNATNIWVSSRIVSKNDIYVVRLYIWE
;
A
#
# COMPACT_ATOMS: atom_id res chain seq x y z
N MET A 1 7.95 -53.93 19.85
CA MET A 1 8.32 -53.11 18.67
C MET A 1 7.28 -52.05 18.28
N LYS A 2 5.98 -52.17 18.62
CA LYS A 2 4.94 -51.16 18.30
C LYS A 2 5.25 -49.73 18.80
N GLY A 3 5.93 -49.59 19.95
CA GLY A 3 6.34 -48.28 20.48
C GLY A 3 7.39 -47.56 19.62
N PHE A 4 8.32 -48.31 19.01
CA PHE A 4 9.36 -47.76 18.15
C PHE A 4 8.78 -47.20 16.84
N VAL A 5 7.81 -47.91 16.26
CA VAL A 5 7.11 -47.46 15.03
C VAL A 5 6.35 -46.15 15.27
N ARG A 6 5.63 -46.02 16.40
CA ARG A 6 4.91 -44.79 16.76
C ARG A 6 5.84 -43.61 17.01
N MET A 7 7.03 -43.86 17.57
CA MET A 7 8.05 -42.82 17.77
C MET A 7 8.57 -42.30 16.43
N ILE A 8 8.86 -43.19 15.48
CA ILE A 8 9.30 -42.79 14.13
C ILE A 8 8.20 -42.02 13.39
N GLU A 9 6.94 -42.46 13.45
CA GLU A 9 5.81 -41.74 12.85
C GLU A 9 5.68 -40.31 13.37
N SER A 10 5.83 -40.13 14.69
CA SER A 10 5.73 -38.81 15.32
C SER A 10 6.86 -37.87 14.87
N ILE A 11 8.08 -38.41 14.68
CA ILE A 11 9.22 -37.64 14.18
C ILE A 11 8.98 -37.20 12.73
N PHE A 12 8.48 -38.10 11.88
CA PHE A 12 8.15 -37.77 10.49
C PHE A 12 7.04 -36.72 10.39
N ALA A 13 5.99 -36.85 11.21
CA ALA A 13 4.92 -35.86 11.28
C ALA A 13 5.44 -34.48 11.72
N GLY A 14 6.35 -34.44 12.70
CA GLY A 14 7.00 -33.20 13.15
C GLY A 14 7.86 -32.55 12.07
N LEU A 15 8.63 -33.34 11.32
CA LEU A 15 9.44 -32.83 10.20
C LEU A 15 8.59 -32.28 9.06
N LEU A 16 7.49 -32.96 8.73
CA LEU A 16 6.52 -32.49 7.73
C LEU A 16 5.89 -31.15 8.13
N LEU A 17 5.50 -31.02 9.40
CA LEU A 17 4.95 -29.78 9.94
C LEU A 17 5.97 -28.64 9.90
N MET A 18 7.22 -28.88 10.32
CA MET A 18 8.26 -27.86 10.25
C MET A 18 8.57 -27.43 8.81
N SER A 19 8.64 -28.39 7.88
CA SER A 19 8.79 -28.09 6.46
C SER A 19 7.68 -27.16 5.97
N PHE A 20 6.44 -27.46 6.31
CA PHE A 20 5.29 -26.67 5.88
C PHE A 20 5.32 -25.25 6.47
N ILE A 21 5.73 -25.10 7.74
CA ILE A 21 5.87 -23.79 8.39
C ILE A 21 6.96 -22.96 7.71
N ILE A 22 8.11 -23.56 7.37
CA ILE A 22 9.21 -22.85 6.68
C ILE A 22 8.77 -22.35 5.31
N PHE A 23 8.01 -23.17 4.55
CA PHE A 23 7.46 -22.74 3.25
C PHE A 23 6.32 -21.72 3.37
N MET A 24 5.65 -21.66 4.52
CA MET A 24 4.61 -20.66 4.79
C MET A 24 5.15 -19.32 5.26
N VAL A 25 6.42 -19.22 5.70
CA VAL A 25 7.02 -17.91 5.99
C VAL A 25 7.09 -17.15 4.66
N PRO A 26 6.33 -16.06 4.50
CA PRO A 26 6.41 -15.28 3.27
C PRO A 26 7.86 -14.79 3.16
N SER A 27 8.55 -15.14 2.06
CA SER A 27 9.80 -14.48 1.73
C SER A 27 9.48 -13.00 1.62
N GLU A 28 10.11 -12.17 2.46
CA GLU A 28 9.94 -10.72 2.41
C GLU A 28 10.12 -10.30 0.95
N LEU A 29 9.02 -9.88 0.33
CA LEU A 29 9.05 -9.32 -1.01
C LEU A 29 9.89 -8.06 -0.90
N VAL A 30 11.15 -8.14 -1.31
CA VAL A 30 12.01 -6.98 -1.49
C VAL A 30 11.44 -6.20 -2.66
N VAL A 31 10.41 -5.40 -2.40
CA VAL A 31 9.87 -4.45 -3.36
C VAL A 31 10.96 -3.41 -3.56
N LYS A 32 11.60 -3.43 -4.74
CA LYS A 32 12.56 -2.40 -5.10
C LYS A 32 11.82 -1.05 -5.03
N PRO A 33 12.29 -0.08 -4.22
CA PRO A 33 11.57 1.16 -4.03
C PRO A 33 11.52 1.93 -5.35
N ASP A 34 10.33 2.04 -5.92
CA ASP A 34 10.01 2.87 -7.07
C ASP A 34 9.28 4.15 -6.63
N LEU A 35 8.89 5.00 -7.57
CA LEU A 35 8.15 6.23 -7.25
C LEU A 35 6.74 5.93 -6.70
N SER A 36 6.15 4.78 -7.04
CA SER A 36 4.90 4.31 -6.45
C SER A 36 5.07 4.02 -4.95
N TYR A 37 6.19 3.41 -4.56
CA TYR A 37 6.49 3.18 -3.15
C TYR A 37 6.69 4.51 -2.39
N LYS A 38 7.43 5.46 -2.97
CA LYS A 38 7.59 6.81 -2.38
C LYS A 38 6.26 7.54 -2.24
N GLY A 39 5.39 7.46 -3.25
CA GLY A 39 4.06 8.06 -3.19
C GLY A 39 3.16 7.41 -2.14
N TYR A 40 3.26 6.09 -1.95
CA TYR A 40 2.60 5.38 -0.86
C TYR A 40 3.08 5.87 0.51
N GLU A 41 4.39 5.96 0.75
CA GLU A 41 4.95 6.48 2.00
C GLU A 41 4.51 7.92 2.29
N MET A 42 4.43 8.76 1.24
CA MET A 42 3.92 10.13 1.37
C MET A 42 2.45 10.13 1.81
N LEU A 43 1.58 9.38 1.14
CA LEU A 43 0.18 9.28 1.52
C LEU A 43 0.01 8.70 2.93
N GLU A 44 0.85 7.73 3.32
CA GLU A 44 0.87 7.19 4.68
C GLU A 44 1.21 8.25 5.72
N LYS A 45 2.25 9.04 5.47
CA LYS A 45 2.67 10.13 6.35
C LYS A 45 1.57 11.16 6.52
N LEU A 46 0.87 11.53 5.43
CA LEU A 46 -0.27 12.46 5.48
C LEU A 46 -1.46 11.89 6.23
N GLU A 47 -1.77 10.60 6.08
CA GLU A 47 -2.85 9.95 6.83
C GLU A 47 -2.54 9.90 8.33
N ARG A 48 -1.30 9.56 8.71
CA ARG A 48 -0.87 9.55 10.11
C ARG A 48 -0.94 10.93 10.76
N LYS A 49 -0.73 12.00 9.99
CA LYS A 49 -0.92 13.39 10.43
C LYS A 49 -2.38 13.86 10.42
N GLY A 50 -3.31 13.05 9.91
CA GLY A 50 -4.72 13.42 9.73
C GLY A 50 -4.98 14.41 8.59
N VAL A 51 -3.97 14.74 7.78
CA VAL A 51 -4.05 15.71 6.69
C VAL A 51 -5.01 15.24 5.60
N LEU A 52 -4.95 13.95 5.22
CA LEU A 52 -5.85 13.43 4.19
C LEU A 52 -7.31 13.66 4.58
N ARG A 53 -7.69 13.32 5.83
CA ARG A 53 -9.07 13.50 6.34
C ARG A 53 -9.48 14.97 6.48
N ALA A 54 -8.52 15.86 6.75
CA ALA A 54 -8.76 17.29 6.85
C ALA A 54 -9.05 17.91 5.48
N TYR A 55 -8.29 17.51 4.45
CA TYR A 55 -8.36 18.11 3.10
C TYR A 55 -8.94 17.18 2.03
N LEU A 56 -9.72 16.18 2.41
CA LEU A 56 -10.39 15.22 1.51
C LEU A 56 -11.11 15.88 0.32
N PHE A 57 -11.70 17.07 0.55
CA PHE A 57 -12.46 17.82 -0.45
C PHE A 57 -11.70 19.02 -1.04
N ASN A 58 -10.42 19.17 -0.71
CA ASN A 58 -9.57 20.26 -1.17
C ASN A 58 -8.21 19.71 -1.62
N THR A 59 -8.17 19.25 -2.87
CA THR A 59 -6.96 18.65 -3.46
C THR A 59 -5.81 19.64 -3.57
N THR A 60 -6.08 20.94 -3.74
CA THR A 60 -5.03 21.98 -3.74
C THR A 60 -4.29 22.04 -2.41
N LYS A 61 -5.02 22.06 -1.29
CA LYS A 61 -4.42 22.02 0.06
C LYS A 61 -3.66 20.72 0.31
N LEU A 62 -4.16 19.61 -0.22
CA LEU A 62 -3.48 18.33 -0.12
C LEU A 62 -2.16 18.32 -0.91
N MET A 63 -2.12 18.97 -2.08
CA MET A 63 -0.92 19.10 -2.90
C MET A 63 0.14 20.00 -2.24
N GLU A 64 -0.26 21.07 -1.53
CA GLU A 64 0.66 21.92 -0.76
C GLU A 64 1.43 21.16 0.34
N GLU A 65 0.89 20.04 0.82
CA GLU A 65 1.48 19.20 1.86
C GLU A 65 2.39 18.09 1.30
N ILE A 66 2.43 17.95 -0.03
CA ILE A 66 3.23 16.96 -0.74
C ILE A 66 4.46 17.65 -1.31
N ASP A 67 5.63 17.07 -1.03
CA ASP A 67 6.88 17.53 -1.63
C ASP A 67 7.64 16.32 -2.18
N ILE A 68 7.79 16.29 -3.51
CA ILE A 68 8.47 15.22 -4.25
C ILE A 68 9.45 15.89 -5.22
N PRO A 69 10.66 16.22 -4.77
CA PRO A 69 11.60 17.02 -5.54
C PRO A 69 12.00 16.32 -6.85
N GLY A 70 12.00 17.09 -7.94
CA GLY A 70 12.37 16.60 -9.27
C GLY A 70 11.26 15.89 -10.03
N TYR A 71 10.04 15.84 -9.49
CA TYR A 71 8.89 15.22 -10.14
C TYR A 71 7.68 16.14 -10.13
N SER A 72 6.87 16.02 -11.17
CA SER A 72 5.54 16.60 -11.21
C SER A 72 4.56 15.64 -10.54
N TYR A 73 3.54 16.17 -9.87
CA TYR A 73 2.54 15.35 -9.21
C TYR A 73 1.17 16.02 -9.19
N SER A 74 0.14 15.19 -9.05
CA SER A 74 -1.24 15.62 -8.84
C SER A 74 -1.97 14.63 -7.95
N VAL A 75 -3.07 15.08 -7.37
CA VAL A 75 -3.89 14.25 -6.49
C VAL A 75 -5.32 14.23 -6.99
N SER A 76 -5.91 13.03 -7.00
CA SER A 76 -7.35 12.85 -7.12
C SER A 76 -7.93 12.18 -5.87
N VAL A 77 -9.17 12.52 -5.55
CA VAL A 77 -9.93 11.86 -4.47
C VAL A 77 -11.25 11.42 -5.07
N CYS A 78 -11.53 10.12 -4.99
CA CYS A 78 -12.77 9.55 -5.49
C CYS A 78 -13.59 8.92 -4.36
N ASP A 79 -14.90 9.07 -4.38
CA ASP A 79 -15.80 8.29 -3.54
C ASP A 79 -16.07 6.88 -4.11
N THR A 80 -16.81 6.05 -3.38
CA THR A 80 -17.22 4.70 -3.82
C THR A 80 -18.18 4.70 -5.02
N ARG A 81 -18.78 5.84 -5.36
CA ARG A 81 -19.73 6.01 -6.46
C ARG A 81 -19.04 6.44 -7.75
N GLY A 82 -17.74 6.73 -7.70
CA GLY A 82 -16.94 7.16 -8.85
C GLY A 82 -16.90 8.68 -9.04
N ASN A 83 -17.42 9.48 -8.10
CA ASN A 83 -17.26 10.93 -8.15
C ASN A 83 -15.85 11.28 -7.72
N CYS A 84 -15.06 11.85 -8.63
CA CYS A 84 -13.67 12.22 -8.39
C CYS A 84 -13.50 13.74 -8.44
N ILE A 85 -12.68 14.25 -7.52
CA ILE A 85 -12.15 15.61 -7.57
C ILE A 85 -10.64 15.56 -7.79
N GLY A 86 -10.09 16.60 -8.41
CA GLY A 86 -8.66 16.70 -8.74
C GLY A 86 -8.34 16.34 -10.18
N ASN A 87 -7.08 16.56 -10.56
CA ASN A 87 -6.64 16.48 -11.94
C ASN A 87 -5.86 15.19 -12.19
N LEU A 88 -6.23 14.49 -13.26
CA LEU A 88 -5.43 13.41 -13.82
C LEU A 88 -4.30 14.04 -14.66
N PRO A 89 -3.05 13.58 -14.53
CA PRO A 89 -1.99 14.09 -15.37
C PRO A 89 -2.16 13.62 -16.82
N ASN A 90 -1.75 14.50 -17.74
CA ASN A 90 -1.59 14.16 -19.15
C ASN A 90 -0.10 14.00 -19.46
N ALA A 91 0.49 12.91 -18.98
CA ALA A 91 1.91 12.60 -19.12
C ALA A 91 2.11 11.12 -19.49
N THR A 92 3.27 10.81 -20.06
CA THR A 92 3.73 9.42 -20.23
C THR A 92 4.52 9.00 -18.99
N ASN A 93 4.51 7.70 -18.64
CA ASN A 93 5.19 7.15 -17.46
C ASN A 93 4.69 7.74 -16.12
N ILE A 94 3.43 7.46 -15.79
CA ILE A 94 2.82 7.90 -14.53
C ILE A 94 2.94 6.77 -13.49
N TRP A 95 3.51 7.10 -12.34
CA TRP A 95 3.46 6.25 -11.14
C TRP A 95 2.24 6.62 -10.31
N VAL A 96 1.52 5.61 -9.83
CA VAL A 96 0.26 5.81 -9.10
C VAL A 96 0.36 5.16 -7.74
N SER A 97 0.07 5.94 -6.71
CA SER A 97 -0.07 5.49 -5.32
C SER A 97 -1.48 5.75 -4.85
N SER A 98 -2.01 4.91 -3.97
CA SER A 98 -3.35 5.12 -3.44
C SER A 98 -3.45 4.81 -1.96
N ARG A 99 -4.37 5.51 -1.29
CA ARG A 99 -4.70 5.35 0.12
C ARG A 99 -6.21 5.42 0.28
N ILE A 100 -6.76 4.45 0.98
CA ILE A 100 -8.18 4.47 1.36
C ILE A 100 -8.31 5.24 2.67
N VAL A 101 -9.25 6.19 2.69
CA VAL A 101 -9.53 7.04 3.84
C VAL A 101 -11.02 6.94 4.16
N SER A 102 -11.34 6.66 5.41
CA SER A 102 -12.73 6.61 5.89
C SER A 102 -13.04 7.87 6.72
N LYS A 103 -14.18 8.50 6.41
CA LYS A 103 -14.71 9.63 7.18
C LYS A 103 -16.23 9.51 7.32
N ASN A 104 -17.00 10.14 6.42
CA ASN A 104 -18.46 9.98 6.33
C ASN A 104 -18.86 8.90 5.32
N ASP A 105 -17.92 8.57 4.42
CA ASP A 105 -17.98 7.49 3.43
C ASP A 105 -16.52 6.99 3.26
N ILE A 106 -16.31 6.07 2.33
CA ILE A 106 -15.01 5.58 1.92
C ILE A 106 -14.53 6.39 0.72
N TYR A 107 -13.32 6.94 0.82
CA TYR A 107 -12.67 7.69 -0.23
C TYR A 107 -11.35 7.03 -0.61
N VAL A 108 -11.02 7.06 -1.90
CA VAL A 108 -9.73 6.63 -2.43
C VAL A 108 -8.97 7.87 -2.86
N VAL A 109 -7.92 8.19 -2.12
CA VAL A 109 -6.96 9.25 -2.47
C VAL A 109 -5.91 8.62 -3.36
N ARG A 110 -5.70 9.17 -4.56
CA ARG A 110 -4.68 8.75 -5.51
C ARG A 110 -3.68 9.87 -5.73
N LEU A 111 -2.40 9.56 -5.57
CA LEU A 111 -1.28 10.42 -5.90
C LEU A 111 -0.67 9.91 -7.20
N TYR A 112 -0.63 10.79 -8.20
CA TYR A 112 0.02 10.55 -9.47
C TYR A 112 1.34 11.31 -9.47
N ILE A 113 2.41 10.66 -9.91
CA ILE A 113 3.76 11.21 -9.99
C ILE A 113 4.29 10.93 -11.39
N TRP A 114 4.94 11.90 -12.02
CA TRP A 114 5.56 11.78 -13.34
C TRP A 114 6.76 12.72 -13.48
N GLU A 115 7.56 12.51 -14.53
CA GLU A 115 8.72 13.36 -14.89
C GLU A 115 8.30 14.52 -15.80
#